data_AF-A0A4Y8CAY6-F1
#
_entry.id   AF-A0A4Y8CAY6-F1
#
_cell.length_a   1.000
_cell.length_b   1.000
_cell.length_c   1.000
_cell.angle_alpha   90.00
_cell.angle_beta   90.00
_cell.angle_gamma   90.00
#
_symmetry.space_group_name_H-M   'P 1'
#
loop_
_entity.id
_entity.type
_entity.pdbx_description
1 polymer ?
#
loop_
_entity_poly.entity_id
_entity_poly.type
_entity_poly.pdbx_seq_one_letter_code
_entity_poly.pdbx_strand_id
1 'polypeptide(L)'
;QGKLQSSVVATIMSNGALKEFLNKHGIELDTCNVGDKYVLEKLKANGGNFGGEQSGHIIFSDYAKTGDGLIAALQFSALMLSKKKSASSILGQVKPYPQLLTNLKIAEKKDLDKIKGLKELKKDLENKNINTLFRYSG
;
A
#
# COMPACT_ATOMS: atom_id res chain seq x y z
N GLN A 1 21.49 -1.45 -7.19
CA GLN A 1 20.66 -2.56 -6.64
C GLN A 1 21.13 -2.82 -5.22
N GLY A 2 20.28 -3.32 -4.31
CA GLY A 2 20.66 -3.56 -2.91
C GLY A 2 20.65 -2.33 -2.00
N LYS A 3 19.86 -1.30 -2.32
CA LYS A 3 19.70 -0.09 -1.48
C LYS A 3 18.53 -0.18 -0.50
N LEU A 4 17.61 -1.13 -0.68
CA LEU A 4 16.48 -1.31 0.22
C LEU A 4 17.00 -1.70 1.60
N GLN A 5 16.57 -0.96 2.62
CA GLN A 5 16.83 -1.25 4.01
C GLN A 5 15.55 -1.85 4.61
N SER A 6 15.67 -2.98 5.29
CA SER A 6 14.54 -3.66 5.96
C SER A 6 13.44 -4.10 4.96
N SER A 7 12.19 -4.03 5.39
CA SER A 7 10.98 -4.33 4.61
C SER A 7 10.47 -3.11 3.83
N VAL A 8 9.66 -3.38 2.79
CA VAL A 8 8.81 -2.34 2.19
C VAL A 8 7.64 -2.08 3.12
N VAL A 9 7.32 -0.81 3.37
CA VAL A 9 6.15 -0.44 4.19
C VAL A 9 5.00 0.03 3.31
N ALA A 10 3.81 -0.52 3.52
CA ALA A 10 2.60 0.01 2.90
C ALA A 10 1.40 -0.03 3.85
N THR A 11 0.29 0.60 3.48
CA THR A 11 -0.92 0.52 4.32
C THR A 11 -1.69 -0.76 4.05
N ILE A 12 -2.59 -1.11 4.98
CA ILE A 12 -3.56 -2.20 4.82
C ILE A 12 -4.49 -2.06 3.59
N MET A 13 -4.48 -0.90 2.90
CA MET A 13 -5.24 -0.67 1.66
C MET A 13 -4.56 -1.25 0.42
N SER A 14 -3.27 -1.60 0.51
CA SER A 14 -2.51 -2.10 -0.63
C SER A 14 -3.09 -3.40 -1.19
N ASN A 15 -3.15 -3.48 -2.51
CA ASN A 15 -3.67 -4.65 -3.22
C ASN A 15 -2.84 -5.91 -2.86
N GLY A 16 -3.51 -7.05 -2.64
CA GLY A 16 -2.86 -8.30 -2.26
C GLY A 16 -1.79 -8.79 -3.26
N ALA A 17 -1.93 -8.46 -4.55
CA ALA A 17 -0.94 -8.80 -5.56
C ALA A 17 0.44 -8.18 -5.29
N LEU A 18 0.50 -7.02 -4.62
CA LEU A 18 1.77 -6.39 -4.24
C LEU A 18 2.53 -7.27 -3.24
N LYS A 19 1.85 -7.78 -2.21
CA LYS A 19 2.45 -8.66 -1.20
C LYS A 19 3.04 -9.91 -1.84
N GLU A 20 2.27 -10.55 -2.72
CA GLU A 20 2.73 -11.75 -3.42
C GLU A 20 3.90 -11.48 -4.35
N PHE A 21 3.87 -10.35 -5.06
CA PHE A 21 4.96 -9.95 -5.94
C PHE A 21 6.26 -9.74 -5.15
N LEU A 22 6.20 -9.02 -4.03
CA LEU A 22 7.36 -8.77 -3.18
C LEU A 22 7.89 -10.07 -2.57
N ASN A 23 7.01 -10.92 -2.05
CA ASN A 23 7.38 -12.23 -1.49
C ASN A 23 8.09 -13.12 -2.53
N LYS A 24 7.63 -13.13 -3.79
CA LYS A 24 8.30 -13.85 -4.89
C LYS A 24 9.74 -13.38 -5.16
N HIS A 25 10.07 -12.16 -4.75
CA HIS A 25 11.40 -11.57 -4.87
C HIS A 25 12.18 -11.56 -3.53
N GLY A 26 11.69 -12.25 -2.51
CA GLY A 26 12.33 -12.30 -1.18
C GLY A 26 12.29 -10.97 -0.44
N ILE A 27 11.33 -10.09 -0.76
CA ILE A 27 11.16 -8.80 -0.12
C ILE A 27 9.95 -8.87 0.81
N GLU A 28 10.14 -8.55 2.09
CA GLU A 28 9.06 -8.50 3.06
C GLU A 28 8.22 -7.21 2.88
N LEU A 29 6.91 -7.35 3.07
CA LEU A 29 5.96 -6.24 3.09
C LEU A 29 5.39 -6.08 4.50
N ASP A 30 5.79 -5.02 5.18
CA ASP A 30 5.19 -4.57 6.44
C ASP A 30 3.96 -3.72 6.15
N THR A 31 2.84 -4.05 6.80
CA THR A 31 1.61 -3.26 6.69
C THR A 31 1.39 -2.40 7.93
N CYS A 32 0.87 -1.18 7.72
CA CYS A 32 0.44 -0.27 8.78
C CYS A 32 -0.99 0.22 8.56
N ASN A 33 -1.54 0.95 9.54
CA ASN A 33 -2.82 1.61 9.37
C ASN A 33 -2.75 2.68 8.26
N VAL A 34 -3.89 3.13 7.76
CA VAL A 34 -3.95 4.05 6.63
C VAL A 34 -3.63 5.48 7.04
N GLY A 35 -2.81 6.15 6.23
CA GLY A 35 -2.27 7.48 6.47
C GLY A 35 -0.74 7.50 6.41
N ASP A 36 -0.20 8.46 5.68
CA ASP A 36 1.23 8.75 5.53
C ASP A 36 2.02 8.73 6.84
N LYS A 37 1.45 9.27 7.92
CA LYS A 37 2.06 9.27 9.25
C LYS A 37 2.38 7.85 9.73
N TYR A 38 1.47 6.89 9.56
CA TYR A 38 1.69 5.52 10.00
C TYR A 38 2.76 4.81 9.17
N VAL A 39 2.84 5.13 7.86
CA VAL A 39 3.90 4.63 6.98
C VAL A 39 5.25 5.14 7.48
N LEU A 40 5.36 6.45 7.75
CA LEU A 40 6.59 7.06 8.23
C LEU A 40 7.01 6.54 9.62
N GLU A 41 6.06 6.38 10.55
CA GLU A 41 6.33 5.82 11.88
C GLU A 41 6.84 4.38 11.79
N LYS A 42 6.22 3.56 10.93
CA LYS A 42 6.64 2.17 10.73
C LYS A 42 8.02 2.08 10.08
N LEU A 43 8.32 2.92 9.07
CA LEU A 43 9.65 3.04 8.46
C LEU A 43 10.72 3.42 9.49
N LYS A 44 10.42 4.36 10.39
CA LYS A 44 11.34 4.73 11.47
C LYS A 44 11.55 3.58 12.45
N ALA A 45 10.48 2.88 12.83
CA ALA A 45 10.53 1.80 13.81
C ALA A 45 11.34 0.59 13.32
N ASN A 46 11.27 0.27 12.02
CA ASN A 46 11.98 -0.88 11.44
C ASN A 46 13.28 -0.52 10.72
N GLY A 47 13.72 0.75 10.78
CA GLY A 47 14.90 1.24 10.07
C GLY A 47 14.80 1.13 8.55
N GLY A 48 13.59 1.14 8.00
CA GLY A 48 13.33 1.00 6.57
C GLY A 48 13.42 2.31 5.80
N ASN A 49 13.64 2.20 4.49
CA ASN A 49 13.84 3.36 3.64
C ASN A 49 12.89 3.54 2.45
N PHE A 50 11.93 2.64 2.29
CA PHE A 50 10.98 2.71 1.21
C PHE A 50 9.58 2.27 1.64
N GLY A 51 8.60 3.13 1.40
CA GLY A 51 7.20 2.80 1.65
C GLY A 51 6.24 3.78 1.00
N GLY A 52 4.94 3.53 1.15
CA GLY A 52 3.93 4.45 0.64
C GLY A 52 2.50 3.95 0.66
N GLU A 53 1.64 4.74 0.05
CA GLU A 53 0.20 4.50 -0.06
C GLU A 53 -0.24 4.36 -1.53
N GLN A 54 -1.36 3.67 -1.76
CA GLN A 54 -1.94 3.49 -3.09
C GLN A 54 -2.33 4.82 -3.77
N SER A 55 -2.49 5.89 -3.00
CA SER A 55 -2.75 7.25 -3.51
C SER A 55 -1.58 7.84 -4.31
N GLY A 56 -0.40 7.24 -4.25
CA GLY A 56 0.83 7.77 -4.85
C GLY A 56 1.69 8.58 -3.87
N HIS A 57 1.32 8.61 -2.59
CA HIS A 57 2.20 9.13 -1.54
C HIS A 57 3.33 8.12 -1.27
N ILE A 58 4.47 8.31 -1.94
CA ILE A 58 5.64 7.42 -1.85
C ILE A 58 6.76 8.10 -1.08
N ILE A 59 7.33 7.40 -0.11
CA ILE A 59 8.41 7.86 0.76
C ILE A 59 9.70 7.14 0.39
N PHE A 60 10.72 7.92 0.07
CA PHE A 60 12.11 7.47 0.01
C PHE A 60 12.89 8.15 1.15
N SER A 61 13.04 7.47 2.30
CA SER A 61 13.58 8.12 3.50
C SER A 61 15.06 8.50 3.38
N ASP A 62 15.76 7.92 2.39
CA ASP A 62 17.13 8.30 2.01
C ASP A 62 17.22 9.78 1.55
N TYR A 63 16.13 10.34 1.02
CA TYR A 63 16.14 11.67 0.38
C TYR A 63 15.15 12.66 1.02
N ALA A 64 14.01 12.18 1.52
CA ALA A 64 12.97 13.03 2.09
C ALA A 64 12.41 12.47 3.40
N LYS A 65 12.01 13.37 4.30
CA LYS A 65 11.38 13.03 5.60
C LYS A 65 9.86 12.79 5.50
N THR A 66 9.30 12.88 4.30
CA THR A 66 7.87 12.72 3.99
C THR A 66 7.74 12.18 2.55
N GLY A 67 6.52 11.86 2.12
CA GLY A 67 6.28 11.47 0.74
C GLY A 67 6.52 12.61 -0.23
N ASP A 68 7.21 12.30 -1.32
CA ASP A 68 7.63 13.27 -2.32
C ASP A 68 7.41 12.70 -3.73
N GLY A 69 6.42 13.27 -4.41
CA GLY A 69 6.06 12.85 -5.77
C GLY A 69 7.14 13.16 -6.81
N LEU A 70 7.94 14.21 -6.63
CA LEU A 70 9.03 14.54 -7.55
C LEU A 70 10.17 13.56 -7.40
N ILE A 71 10.55 13.20 -6.17
CA ILE A 71 11.56 12.17 -5.93
C ILE A 71 11.08 10.83 -6.48
N ALA A 72 9.82 10.45 -6.24
CA ALA A 72 9.26 9.23 -6.81
C ALA A 72 9.30 9.22 -8.34
N ALA A 73 8.93 10.34 -8.99
CA ALA A 73 8.99 10.49 -10.44
C ALA A 73 10.42 10.42 -10.97
N LEU A 74 11.38 11.05 -10.30
CA LEU A 74 12.80 11.01 -10.66
C LEU A 74 13.38 9.60 -10.51
N GLN A 75 13.09 8.90 -9.41
CA GLN A 75 13.54 7.52 -9.19
C GLN A 75 12.97 6.56 -10.24
N PHE A 76 11.68 6.72 -10.59
CA PHE A 76 11.06 5.93 -11.64
C PHE A 76 11.65 6.25 -13.03
N SER A 77 11.90 7.52 -13.33
CA SER A 77 12.54 7.95 -14.59
C SER A 77 13.97 7.42 -14.70
N ALA A 78 14.73 7.46 -13.60
CA ALA A 78 16.06 6.87 -13.53
C ALA A 78 16.03 5.35 -13.76
N LEU A 79 15.02 4.66 -13.21
CA LEU A 79 14.81 3.23 -13.48
C LEU A 79 14.55 2.97 -14.97
N MET A 80 13.67 3.75 -15.61
CA MET A 80 13.40 3.65 -17.05
C MET A 80 14.65 3.79 -17.89
N LEU A 81 15.46 4.83 -17.63
CA LEU A 81 16.71 5.08 -18.34
C LEU A 81 17.73 3.96 -18.12
N SER A 82 17.93 3.53 -16.86
CA SER A 82 18.90 2.48 -16.52
C SER A 82 18.54 1.13 -17.14
N LYS A 83 17.24 0.82 -17.29
CA LYS A 83 16.75 -0.42 -17.89
C LYS A 83 16.56 -0.32 -19.40
N LYS A 84 16.63 0.88 -19.98
CA LYS A 84 16.29 1.17 -21.38
C LYS A 84 14.91 0.59 -21.77
N LYS A 85 13.93 0.75 -20.88
CA LYS A 85 12.57 0.21 -21.04
C LYS A 85 11.53 1.31 -20.91
N SER A 86 10.43 1.15 -21.65
CA SER A 86 9.26 2.02 -21.51
C SER A 86 8.58 1.84 -20.16
N ALA A 87 7.81 2.85 -19.74
CA ALA A 87 7.01 2.77 -18.51
C ALA A 87 6.05 1.56 -18.55
N SER A 88 5.41 1.31 -19.70
CA SER A 88 4.49 0.16 -19.89
C SER A 88 5.16 -1.19 -19.63
N SER A 89 6.44 -1.35 -20.03
CA SER A 89 7.19 -2.58 -19.78
C SER A 89 7.56 -2.76 -18.31
N ILE A 90 7.80 -1.67 -17.58
CA ILE A 90 8.20 -1.71 -16.17
C ILE A 90 7.00 -1.88 -15.24
N LEU A 91 5.90 -1.17 -15.51
CA LEU A 91 4.70 -1.16 -14.67
C LEU A 91 3.89 -2.46 -14.79
N GLY A 92 4.04 -3.22 -15.88
CA GLY A 92 3.32 -4.48 -16.10
C GLY A 92 3.78 -5.68 -15.26
N GLN A 93 4.70 -5.48 -14.31
CA GLN A 93 5.26 -6.58 -13.50
C GLN A 93 4.33 -7.08 -12.39
N VAL A 94 3.42 -6.23 -11.92
CA VAL A 94 2.38 -6.60 -10.95
C VAL A 94 1.04 -6.52 -11.65
N LYS A 95 0.29 -7.62 -11.62
CA LYS A 95 -1.12 -7.63 -12.06
C LYS A 95 -2.00 -7.53 -10.81
N PRO A 96 -2.64 -6.37 -10.55
CA PRO A 96 -3.47 -6.21 -9.37
C PRO A 96 -4.64 -7.20 -9.38
N TYR A 97 -5.02 -7.66 -8.18
CA TYR A 97 -6.29 -8.36 -8.02
C TYR A 97 -7.47 -7.42 -8.23
N PRO A 98 -8.62 -7.94 -8.68
CA PRO A 98 -9.86 -7.17 -8.68
C PRO A 98 -10.11 -6.58 -7.28
N GLN A 99 -10.23 -5.27 -7.21
CA GLN A 99 -10.41 -4.53 -5.95
C GLN A 99 -11.46 -3.45 -6.18
N LEU A 100 -12.45 -3.39 -5.29
CA LEU A 100 -13.48 -2.37 -5.28
C LEU A 100 -13.30 -1.48 -4.05
N LEU A 101 -13.24 -0.18 -4.27
CA LEU A 101 -13.24 0.83 -3.21
C LEU A 101 -14.52 1.66 -3.34
N THR A 102 -15.33 1.67 -2.28
CA THR A 102 -16.60 2.42 -2.25
C THR A 102 -16.66 3.29 -1.01
N ASN A 103 -16.85 4.59 -1.23
CA ASN A 103 -17.03 5.57 -0.17
C ASN A 103 -18.52 5.82 0.04
N LEU A 104 -19.00 5.57 1.26
CA LEU A 104 -20.40 5.81 1.64
C LEU A 104 -20.51 7.12 2.43
N LYS A 105 -21.44 7.99 2.03
CA LYS A 105 -21.81 9.15 2.82
C LYS A 105 -22.69 8.69 3.98
N ILE A 106 -22.33 9.07 5.20
CA ILE A 106 -23.01 8.67 6.42
C ILE A 106 -23.27 9.92 7.27
N ALA A 107 -24.37 9.90 8.03
CA ALA A 107 -24.69 10.99 8.96
C ALA A 107 -23.89 10.92 10.26
N GLU A 108 -23.50 9.72 10.69
CA GLU A 108 -22.83 9.47 11.97
C GLU A 108 -21.84 8.30 11.88
N LYS A 109 -20.71 8.41 12.58
CA LYS A 109 -19.71 7.33 12.73
C LYS A 109 -20.11 6.45 13.93
N LYS A 110 -20.91 5.41 13.68
CA LYS A 110 -21.25 4.39 14.71
C LYS A 110 -20.05 3.51 15.00
N ASP A 111 -20.09 2.76 16.08
CA ASP A 111 -19.15 1.64 16.23
C ASP A 111 -19.46 0.60 15.14
N LEU A 112 -18.44 0.25 14.34
CA LEU A 112 -18.60 -0.71 13.23
C LEU A 112 -19.10 -2.07 13.73
N ASP A 113 -18.68 -2.50 14.91
CA ASP A 113 -19.10 -3.79 15.48
C ASP A 113 -20.56 -3.82 15.92
N LYS A 114 -21.19 -2.64 16.02
CA LYS A 114 -22.62 -2.46 16.33
C LYS A 114 -23.48 -2.31 15.07
N ILE A 115 -22.89 -2.28 13.88
CA ILE A 115 -23.66 -2.21 12.62
C ILE A 115 -24.27 -3.58 12.34
N LYS A 116 -25.60 -3.64 12.40
CA LYS A 116 -26.38 -4.85 12.10
C LYS A 116 -26.08 -5.35 10.68
N GLY A 117 -25.76 -6.64 10.52
CA GLY A 117 -25.47 -7.26 9.23
C GLY A 117 -24.01 -7.18 8.79
N LEU A 118 -23.17 -6.34 9.43
CA LEU A 118 -21.78 -6.18 8.99
C LEU A 118 -20.92 -7.42 9.29
N LYS A 119 -21.14 -8.08 10.42
CA LYS A 119 -20.40 -9.29 10.80
C LYS A 119 -20.72 -10.46 9.87
N GLU A 120 -22.00 -10.62 9.54
CA GLU A 120 -22.49 -11.63 8.60
C GLU A 120 -21.94 -11.39 7.20
N LEU A 121 -21.94 -10.13 6.74
CA LEU A 121 -21.36 -9.75 5.45
C LEU A 121 -19.85 -10.03 5.40
N LYS A 122 -19.09 -9.67 6.44
CA LYS A 122 -17.65 -9.96 6.52
C LYS A 122 -17.40 -11.47 6.38
N LYS A 123 -18.16 -12.29 7.12
CA LYS A 123 -18.02 -13.74 7.08
C LYS A 123 -18.38 -14.35 5.72
N ASP A 124 -19.43 -13.86 5.07
CA ASP A 124 -19.80 -14.32 3.71
C ASP A 124 -18.70 -13.98 2.68
N LEU A 125 -18.11 -12.80 2.78
CA LEU A 125 -17.01 -12.37 1.91
C LEU A 125 -15.72 -13.15 2.20
N GLU A 126 -15.40 -13.40 3.46
CA GLU A 126 -14.26 -14.24 3.88
C GLU A 126 -14.40 -15.68 3.35
N ASN A 127 -15.60 -16.29 3.42
CA ASN A 127 -15.87 -17.61 2.86
C ASN A 127 -15.66 -17.67 1.34
N LYS A 128 -15.78 -16.54 0.65
CA LYS A 128 -15.50 -16.37 -0.78
C LYS A 128 -14.03 -16.02 -1.05
N ASN A 129 -13.17 -16.06 -0.04
CA ASN A 129 -11.76 -15.64 -0.09
C ASN A 129 -11.57 -14.18 -0.53
N ILE A 130 -12.51 -13.31 -0.16
CA ILE A 130 -12.44 -11.86 -0.45
C ILE A 130 -11.91 -11.15 0.78
N ASN A 131 -10.75 -10.52 0.65
CA ASN A 131 -10.22 -9.63 1.68
C ASN A 131 -11.08 -8.35 1.76
N THR A 132 -11.51 -7.98 2.96
CA THR A 132 -12.37 -6.81 3.17
C THR A 132 -11.74 -5.83 4.16
N LEU A 133 -12.02 -4.55 3.97
CA LEU A 133 -11.62 -3.50 4.88
C LEU A 133 -12.77 -2.49 5.04
N PHE A 134 -13.36 -2.48 6.23
CA PHE A 134 -14.37 -1.50 6.62
C PHE A 134 -13.74 -0.56 7.62
N ARG A 135 -13.75 0.74 7.31
CA ARG A 135 -13.22 1.78 8.18
C ARG A 135 -13.92 3.11 7.93
N TYR A 136 -13.82 4.00 8.91
CA TYR A 136 -14.12 5.41 8.68
C TYR A 136 -12.95 6.12 8.04
N SER A 137 -13.26 7.14 7.24
CA SER A 137 -12.28 8.16 6.91
C SER A 137 -11.80 8.86 8.19
N GLY A 138 -10.54 9.27 8.20
CA GLY A 138 -10.03 10.22 9.18
C GLY A 138 -10.86 11.49 9.16
#